data_AF-A0A0J6F131-F1
#
_entry.id   AF-A0A0J6F131-F1
#
_cell.length_a   1.000
_cell.length_b   1.000
_cell.length_c   1.000
_cell.angle_alpha   90.00
_cell.angle_beta   90.00
_cell.angle_gamma   90.00
#
_symmetry.space_group_name_H-M   'P 1'
#
loop_
_entity.id
_entity.type
_entity.pdbx_description
1 polymer ?
#
loop_
_entity_poly.entity_id
_entity_poly.type
_entity_poly.pdbx_seq_one_letter_code
_entity_poly.pdbx_strand_id
1 'polypeptide(L)'
;MDLDEIVLYRPDEPKEITIHQELAAVITQAFSYMIKSGVGYRYVSTREAFIFLHMGEDLSTMFYYLAVPGDDVGESTEYAGQANHLNRLHLTAVGQVLALTGNAVSPKLTKES
;
A
#
# COMPACT_ATOMS: atom_id res chain seq x y z
N MET A 1 14.65 -6.78 -11.07
CA MET A 1 15.10 -7.57 -9.91
C MET A 1 14.10 -8.68 -9.76
N ASP A 2 14.56 -9.90 -9.96
CA ASP A 2 13.73 -11.10 -9.85
C ASP A 2 13.61 -11.50 -8.37
N LEU A 3 12.41 -11.86 -7.92
CA LEU A 3 12.18 -12.23 -6.52
C LEU A 3 12.70 -13.64 -6.23
N ASP A 4 12.72 -14.51 -7.25
CA ASP A 4 13.20 -15.89 -7.17
C ASP A 4 14.72 -15.98 -6.96
N GLU A 5 15.47 -14.91 -7.28
CA GLU A 5 16.90 -14.81 -6.98
C GLU A 5 17.19 -14.36 -5.53
N ILE A 6 16.21 -13.77 -4.84
CA ILE A 6 16.37 -13.20 -3.48
C ILE A 6 15.82 -14.14 -2.43
N VAL A 7 14.70 -14.81 -2.72
CA VAL A 7 14.05 -15.76 -1.83
C VAL A 7 14.68 -17.13 -2.04
N LEU A 8 15.51 -17.57 -1.08
CA LEU A 8 16.15 -18.88 -1.14
C LEU A 8 15.15 -19.94 -0.67
N TYR A 9 14.25 -20.35 -1.58
CA TYR A 9 13.22 -21.34 -1.27
C TYR A 9 13.85 -22.68 -0.90
N ARG A 10 13.63 -23.11 0.35
CA ARG A 10 13.97 -24.46 0.81
C ARG A 10 12.68 -25.23 1.09
N PRO A 11 12.46 -26.36 0.42
CA PRO A 11 11.19 -27.11 0.52
C PRO A 11 10.92 -27.66 1.93
N ASP A 12 11.94 -27.71 2.79
CA ASP A 12 11.86 -28.26 4.15
C ASP A 12 11.64 -27.18 5.23
N GLU A 13 11.60 -25.89 4.85
CA GLU A 13 11.44 -24.80 5.82
C GLU A 13 9.98 -24.65 6.29
N PRO A 14 9.76 -24.32 7.58
CA PRO A 14 8.44 -23.95 8.08
C PRO A 14 7.82 -22.83 7.25
N LYS A 15 6.53 -22.96 6.93
CA LYS A 15 5.77 -21.97 6.12
C LYS A 15 5.94 -20.51 6.60
N GLU A 16 6.02 -20.31 7.90
CA GLU A 16 6.22 -18.98 8.50
C GLU A 16 7.53 -18.34 8.01
N ILE A 17 8.62 -19.12 7.93
CA ILE A 17 9.92 -18.64 7.45
C ILE A 17 9.81 -18.23 5.98
N THR A 18 9.16 -19.04 5.14
CA THR A 18 8.96 -18.72 3.72
C THR A 18 8.15 -17.44 3.54
N ILE A 19 7.07 -17.26 4.30
CA ILE A 19 6.25 -16.03 4.26
C ILE A 19 7.08 -14.80 4.65
N HIS A 20 7.91 -14.91 5.69
CA HIS A 20 8.79 -13.82 6.10
C HIS A 20 9.84 -13.48 5.04
N GLN A 21 10.42 -14.48 4.38
CA GLN A 21 11.39 -14.27 3.30
C GLN A 21 10.74 -13.61 2.07
N GLU A 22 9.55 -14.07 1.68
CA GLU A 22 8.79 -13.46 0.58
C GLU A 22 8.44 -12.00 0.89
N LEU A 23 7.93 -11.73 2.09
CA LEU A 23 7.61 -10.37 2.53
C LEU A 23 8.85 -9.48 2.53
N ALA A 24 9.97 -9.98 3.06
CA ALA A 24 11.24 -9.26 3.06
C ALA A 24 11.69 -8.93 1.63
N ALA A 25 11.64 -9.89 0.71
CA ALA A 25 12.03 -9.68 -0.68
C ALA A 25 11.15 -8.63 -1.39
N VAL A 26 9.82 -8.68 -1.18
CA VAL A 26 8.89 -7.69 -1.73
C VAL A 26 9.16 -6.29 -1.18
N ILE A 27 9.42 -6.17 0.13
CA ILE A 27 9.76 -4.89 0.76
C ILE A 27 11.10 -4.35 0.23
N THR A 28 12.13 -5.19 0.17
CA THR A 28 13.45 -4.81 -0.38
C THR A 28 13.33 -4.37 -1.84
N GLN A 29 12.49 -5.04 -2.62
CA GLN A 29 12.21 -4.65 -3.99
C GLN A 29 11.51 -3.29 -4.09
N ALA A 30 10.48 -3.06 -3.28
CA ALA A 30 9.81 -1.77 -3.21
C ALA A 30 10.79 -0.66 -2.84
N PHE A 31 11.65 -0.88 -1.84
CA PHE A 31 12.69 0.06 -1.42
C PHE A 31 13.68 0.36 -2.55
N SER A 32 14.20 -0.66 -3.25
CA SER A 32 15.12 -0.47 -4.38
C SER A 32 14.52 0.42 -5.47
N TYR A 33 13.22 0.25 -5.76
CA TYR A 33 12.53 1.09 -6.72
C TYR A 33 12.29 2.50 -6.20
N MET A 34 11.91 2.68 -4.93
CA MET A 34 11.71 4.01 -4.32
C MET A 34 12.98 4.86 -4.40
N ILE A 35 14.15 4.27 -4.14
CA ILE A 35 15.46 4.93 -4.30
C ILE A 35 15.71 5.30 -5.76
N LYS A 36 15.54 4.35 -6.68
CA LYS A 36 15.79 4.57 -8.12
C LYS A 36 14.87 5.60 -8.75
N SER A 37 13.61 5.65 -8.33
CA SER A 37 12.62 6.59 -8.85
C SER A 37 12.65 7.95 -8.13
N GLY A 38 13.36 8.07 -7.00
CA GLY A 38 13.33 9.27 -6.16
C GLY A 38 11.96 9.52 -5.53
N VAL A 39 11.16 8.47 -5.31
CA VAL A 39 9.80 8.59 -4.76
C VAL A 39 9.78 8.03 -3.34
N GLY A 40 9.57 8.90 -2.36
CA GLY A 40 9.57 8.55 -0.93
C GLY A 40 8.30 7.85 -0.42
N TYR A 41 7.37 7.49 -1.30
CA TYR A 41 6.11 6.83 -0.94
C TYR A 41 5.77 5.70 -1.92
N ARG A 42 5.37 4.55 -1.39
CA ARG A 42 4.87 3.41 -2.19
C ARG A 42 3.85 2.63 -1.38
N TYR A 43 3.11 1.72 -2.02
CA TYR A 43 2.34 0.71 -1.30
C TYR A 43 2.50 -0.66 -1.96
N VAL A 44 2.26 -1.70 -1.17
CA VAL A 44 2.16 -3.10 -1.60
C VAL A 44 0.76 -3.59 -1.22
N SER A 45 0.11 -4.35 -2.10
CA SER A 45 -1.18 -4.96 -1.82
C SER A 45 -1.06 -6.47 -1.80
N THR A 46 -1.57 -7.11 -0.74
CA THR A 46 -1.70 -8.56 -0.60
C THR A 46 -3.12 -9.02 -0.96
N ARG A 47 -3.92 -8.16 -1.60
CA ARG A 47 -5.38 -8.29 -1.84
C ARG A 47 -6.25 -8.19 -0.60
N GLU A 48 -5.76 -8.64 0.55
CA GLU A 48 -6.47 -8.55 1.83
C GLU A 48 -6.01 -7.34 2.66
N ALA A 49 -4.77 -6.89 2.46
CA ALA A 49 -4.23 -5.73 3.14
C ALA A 49 -3.42 -4.84 2.18
N PHE A 50 -3.31 -3.58 2.56
CA PHE A 50 -2.41 -2.60 1.97
C PHE A 50 -1.31 -2.28 2.97
N ILE A 51 -0.06 -2.35 2.50
CA ILE A 51 1.11 -1.95 3.27
C ILE A 51 1.62 -0.66 2.62
N PHE A 52 1.34 0.47 3.25
CA PHE A 52 1.87 1.77 2.84
C PHE A 52 3.29 1.89 3.35
N LEU A 53 4.21 2.33 2.49
CA LEU A 53 5.63 2.49 2.76
C LEU A 53 6.00 3.96 2.57
N HIS A 54 6.67 4.52 3.57
CA HIS A 54 7.20 5.88 3.54
C HIS A 54 8.68 5.87 3.90
N MET A 55 9.49 6.51 3.07
CA MET A 55 10.91 6.68 3.32
C MET A 55 11.15 7.98 4.10
N GLY A 56 11.82 7.87 5.25
CA GLY A 56 12.25 9.02 6.02
C GLY A 56 13.25 9.88 5.25
N GLU A 57 13.43 11.13 5.70
CA GLU A 57 14.30 12.10 5.03
C GLU A 57 15.76 11.63 4.91
N ASP A 58 16.21 10.77 5.82
CA ASP A 58 17.56 10.22 5.85
C ASP A 58 17.78 9.03 4.91
N LEU A 59 16.73 8.58 4.21
CA LEU A 59 16.69 7.38 3.35
C LEU A 59 17.18 6.10 4.03
N SER A 60 17.38 6.13 5.35
CA SER A 60 17.93 5.05 6.16
C SER A 60 16.81 4.26 6.85
N THR A 61 15.72 4.96 7.16
CA THR A 61 14.57 4.39 7.85
C THR A 61 13.35 4.39 6.95
N MET A 62 12.70 3.24 6.84
CA MET A 62 11.43 3.09 6.14
C MET A 62 10.33 2.82 7.16
N PHE A 63 9.34 3.71 7.18
CA PHE A 63 8.12 3.57 7.96
C PHE A 63 7.09 2.80 7.16
N TYR A 64 6.24 2.04 7.86
CA TYR A 64 5.12 1.37 7.24
C TYR A 64 3.82 1.62 8.02
N TYR A 65 2.72 1.57 7.28
CA TYR A 65 1.37 1.53 7.85
C TYR A 65 0.61 0.37 7.18
N LEU A 66 0.13 -0.56 8.01
CA LEU A 66 -0.69 -1.68 7.57
C LEU A 66 -2.16 -1.29 7.67
N ALA A 67 -2.89 -1.47 6.58
CA ALA A 67 -4.31 -1.17 6.49
C ALA A 67 -5.04 -2.39 5.93
N VAL A 68 -6.10 -2.81 6.60
CA VAL A 68 -6.86 -4.01 6.26
C VAL A 68 -8.27 -3.57 5.90
N PRO A 69 -8.60 -3.41 4.61
CA PRO A 69 -9.91 -2.92 4.16
C PRO A 69 -11.13 -3.54 4.83
N GLY A 70 -11.09 -4.85 5.12
CA GLY A 70 -12.17 -5.56 5.80
C GLY A 70 -12.41 -5.06 7.23
N ASP A 71 -11.35 -4.59 7.90
CA ASP A 71 -11.40 -4.05 9.26
C ASP A 71 -11.53 -2.52 9.25
N ASP A 72 -11.01 -1.86 8.21
CA ASP A 72 -11.03 -0.41 8.05
C ASP A 72 -12.41 0.12 7.65
N VAL A 73 -13.25 -0.67 6.96
CA VAL A 73 -14.59 -0.26 6.50
C VAL A 73 -15.67 -0.85 7.41
N GLY A 74 -16.28 0.00 8.24
CA GLY A 74 -17.32 -0.44 9.18
C GLY A 74 -17.85 0.68 10.06
N GLU A 75 -18.37 0.32 11.24
CA GLU A 75 -18.99 1.27 12.20
C GLU A 75 -18.07 2.44 12.57
N SER A 76 -16.75 2.21 12.66
CA SER A 76 -15.73 3.23 12.95
C SER A 76 -15.63 4.33 11.88
N THR A 77 -16.12 4.07 10.67
CA THR A 77 -16.11 5.03 9.55
C THR A 77 -17.44 5.71 9.32
N GLU A 78 -18.47 5.37 10.10
CA GLU A 78 -19.86 5.84 9.91
C GLU A 78 -20.41 5.54 8.50
N TYR A 79 -19.83 4.56 7.80
CA TYR A 79 -20.24 4.22 6.44
C TYR A 79 -21.51 3.37 6.45
N ALA A 80 -22.66 4.02 6.23
CA ALA A 80 -23.98 3.39 6.16
C ALA A 80 -24.36 2.88 4.74
N GLY A 81 -23.39 2.70 3.83
CA GLY A 81 -23.65 2.24 2.45
C GLY A 81 -24.18 3.32 1.50
N GLN A 82 -24.27 4.59 1.94
CA GLN A 82 -24.70 5.72 1.11
C GLN A 82 -23.54 6.67 0.84
N ALA A 83 -23.29 6.95 -0.45
CA ALA A 83 -22.15 7.76 -0.90
C ALA A 83 -22.22 9.24 -0.49
N ASN A 84 -23.43 9.77 -0.21
CA ASN A 84 -23.65 11.20 0.06
C ASN A 84 -23.73 11.54 1.56
N HIS A 85 -23.39 10.60 2.45
CA HIS A 85 -23.32 10.87 3.88
C HIS A 85 -21.87 11.17 4.30
N LEU A 86 -21.69 12.09 5.27
CA LEU A 86 -20.38 12.32 5.89
C LEU A 86 -19.89 10.98 6.46
N ASN A 87 -18.80 10.47 5.89
CA ASN A 87 -18.18 9.22 6.33
C ASN A 87 -16.66 9.40 6.35
N ARG A 88 -16.00 8.58 7.15
CA ARG A 88 -14.54 8.58 7.29
C ARG A 88 -13.85 7.56 6.40
N LEU A 89 -14.49 7.16 5.29
CA LEU A 89 -13.89 6.23 4.33
C LEU A 89 -12.56 6.74 3.77
N HIS A 90 -12.38 8.06 3.68
CA HIS A 90 -11.11 8.69 3.27
C HIS A 90 -9.92 8.34 4.17
N LEU A 91 -10.15 7.87 5.40
CA LEU A 91 -9.10 7.38 6.31
C LEU A 91 -8.74 5.90 6.07
N THR A 92 -9.54 5.17 5.29
CA THR A 92 -9.33 3.75 4.98
C THR A 92 -8.43 3.58 3.77
N ALA A 93 -7.77 2.41 3.66
CA ALA A 93 -6.98 2.09 2.47
C ALA A 93 -7.80 2.16 1.18
N VAL A 94 -9.06 1.71 1.22
CA VAL A 94 -9.98 1.75 0.07
C VAL A 94 -10.25 3.18 -0.37
N GLY A 95 -10.51 4.09 0.57
CA GLY A 95 -10.73 5.51 0.26
C GLY A 95 -9.50 6.17 -0.34
N GLN A 96 -8.30 5.86 0.16
CA GLN A 96 -7.05 6.40 -0.38
C GLN A 96 -6.74 5.88 -1.79
N VAL A 97 -6.90 4.57 -2.04
CA VAL A 97 -6.70 3.96 -3.37
C VAL A 97 -7.75 4.45 -4.37
N LEU A 98 -9.01 4.62 -3.93
CA LEU A 98 -10.07 5.20 -4.74
C LEU A 98 -9.75 6.67 -5.09
N ALA A 99 -9.26 7.47 -4.15
CA ALA A 99 -8.86 8.86 -4.41
C ALA A 99 -7.70 8.94 -5.41
N LEU A 100 -6.70 8.07 -5.30
CA LEU A 100 -5.60 7.96 -6.26
C LEU A 100 -6.09 7.60 -7.66
N THR A 101 -6.98 6.60 -7.77
CA THR A 101 -7.54 6.17 -9.06
C THR A 101 -8.48 7.24 -9.65
N GLY A 102 -9.31 7.85 -8.80
CA GLY A 102 -10.20 8.95 -9.18
C GLY A 102 -9.43 10.17 -9.67
N ASN A 103 -8.33 10.55 -9.03
CA ASN A 103 -7.46 11.63 -9.48
C ASN A 103 -6.72 11.30 -10.79
N ALA A 104 -6.41 10.03 -11.03
CA ALA A 104 -5.77 9.60 -12.27
C ALA A 104 -6.73 9.57 -13.46
N VAL A 105 -8.01 9.28 -13.23
CA VAL A 105 -9.05 9.15 -14.26
C VAL A 105 -9.86 10.43 -14.45
N SER A 106 -9.87 11.33 -13.46
CA SER A 106 -10.53 12.62 -13.59
C SER A 106 -9.72 13.51 -14.55
N PRO A 107 -10.27 13.90 -15.71
CA PRO A 107 -9.65 14.94 -16.51
C PRO A 107 -9.55 16.18 -15.62
N LYS A 108 -8.36 16.79 -15.54
CA LYS A 108 -8.21 18.11 -14.92
C LYS A 108 -9.24 19.01 -15.60
N LEU A 109 -10.31 19.37 -14.88
CA LEU A 109 -11.22 20.41 -15.31
C LEU A 109 -10.42 21.70 -15.27
N THR A 110 -9.76 22.02 -16.39
CA THR A 110 -9.33 23.38 -16.71
C THR A 110 -10.60 24.22 -16.72
N LYS A 111 -10.87 24.87 -15.59
CA LYS A 111 -11.71 26.06 -15.57
C LYS A 111 -10.93 27.14 -16.32
N GLU A 112 -11.13 27.24 -17.62
CA GLU A 112 -11.00 28.52 -18.30
C GLU A 112 -12.28 29.33 -18.07
N SER A 113 -12.04 30.54 -17.54
CA SER A 113 -12.88 31.75 -17.46
C SER A 113 -14.40 31.61 -17.56
#